data_AF-A0A5E5AMJ6-F1
#
_entry.id   AF-A0A5E5AMJ6-F1
#
_cell.length_a   1.000
_cell.length_b   1.000
_cell.length_c   1.000
_cell.angle_alpha   90.00
_cell.angle_beta   90.00
_cell.angle_gamma   90.00
#
_symmetry.space_group_name_H-M   'P 1'
#
loop_
_entity.id
_entity.type
_entity.pdbx_description
1 polymer ?
#
loop_
_entity_poly.entity_id
_entity_poly.type
_entity_poly.pdbx_seq_one_letter_code
_entity_poly.pdbx_strand_id
1 'polypeptide(L)'
;MRYVLKYFRLLLIGGLLVHTLSAWAISGADLADTINQRYQKSPTKCFVNSPVQECSGVLMRVPPSFDADFWALSAEESATGIAYFDYVRRDIETSHLGNSVGFVLADRPTAAGNGQPYDLRCGCPPPGSSGGPPCDDCQGQPNRTGVSLWDPATPDKLAVQAIFYDIANGGQLSTALQYQRQYYVRTGQWVPILRVGFGTQGTTTFGYDERDQLDYGIVTVANLNARYADTRKTCPGGRSAYYCNGVIIRVTGWATTFHSWNPSPGSVNALGVPFSYVRTDARVDSLYWHANDAGIIMNEFSLPVQRPMEMRCMYAQDAGTSSPDRCARLKFCKSVGVTTVAAFVAYMQANAGSLCRFDVDPDSIQLSLDVRAHLPAGYPYPWNEAILALWPQDVPLEIGIEAFFYMDGDAGGAQFVQRDYMALTGRFMPIVSVDLKPADGIVFKYDPTMQSLSPSGADALPPVPMNPRDIPE
;
A
#
# COMPACT_ATOMS: atom_id res chain seq x y z
N MET A 1 0.04 44.22 -71.55
CA MET A 1 -0.96 43.28 -72.10
C MET A 1 -1.17 42.16 -71.09
N ARG A 2 -2.34 42.14 -70.44
CA ARG A 2 -2.98 41.05 -69.66
C ARG A 2 -2.40 40.59 -68.28
N TYR A 3 -2.92 41.20 -67.20
CA TYR A 3 -3.85 40.66 -66.18
C TYR A 3 -3.65 39.26 -65.50
N VAL A 4 -3.70 39.27 -64.14
CA VAL A 4 -4.56 38.46 -63.20
C VAL A 4 -3.87 37.52 -62.16
N LEU A 5 -4.02 37.91 -60.87
CA LEU A 5 -4.33 37.18 -59.60
C LEU A 5 -3.53 35.89 -59.23
N LYS A 6 -3.24 35.57 -57.95
CA LYS A 6 -4.08 35.66 -56.74
C LYS A 6 -3.22 35.38 -55.47
N TYR A 7 -3.48 36.19 -54.43
CA TYR A 7 -3.33 35.99 -52.98
C TYR A 7 -2.89 34.63 -52.41
N PHE A 8 -1.92 34.65 -51.48
CA PHE A 8 -2.03 33.99 -50.17
C PHE A 8 -1.11 34.72 -49.15
N ARG A 9 -1.72 35.48 -48.23
CA ARG A 9 -1.11 35.91 -46.95
C ARG A 9 -1.56 34.90 -45.90
N LEU A 10 -0.62 34.29 -45.18
CA LEU A 10 -0.93 33.61 -43.93
C LEU A 10 0.18 33.90 -42.91
N LEU A 11 -0.27 34.47 -41.79
CA LEU A 11 0.50 34.83 -40.61
C LEU A 11 1.10 33.58 -39.96
N LEU A 12 2.40 33.62 -39.66
CA LEU A 12 3.04 32.72 -38.71
C LEU A 12 3.01 33.39 -37.33
N ILE A 13 1.99 33.04 -36.55
CA ILE A 13 1.98 33.24 -35.10
C ILE A 13 2.81 32.10 -34.52
N GLY A 14 4.06 32.38 -34.14
CA GLY A 14 4.91 31.46 -33.41
C GLY A 14 4.40 31.32 -31.98
N GLY A 15 3.81 30.18 -31.65
CA GLY A 15 3.44 29.84 -30.28
C GLY A 15 4.68 29.57 -29.43
N LEU A 16 4.82 30.30 -28.32
CA LEU A 16 5.69 29.89 -27.22
C LEU A 16 5.10 28.61 -26.61
N LEU A 17 5.77 27.48 -26.84
CA LEU A 17 5.61 26.30 -25.99
C LEU A 17 6.17 26.65 -24.60
N VAL A 18 5.25 26.90 -23.66
CA VAL A 18 5.57 26.89 -22.23
C VAL A 18 5.82 25.42 -21.87
N HIS A 19 7.09 25.02 -21.84
CA HIS A 19 7.47 23.81 -21.14
C HIS A 19 7.19 24.03 -19.65
N THR A 20 6.05 23.53 -19.18
CA THR A 20 5.81 23.33 -17.75
C THR A 20 6.87 22.35 -17.26
N LEU A 21 7.95 22.86 -16.68
CA LEU A 21 8.83 22.05 -15.85
C LEU A 21 7.94 21.57 -14.71
N SER A 22 7.55 20.29 -14.75
CA SER A 22 6.97 19.63 -13.59
C SER A 22 7.98 19.79 -12.47
N ALA A 23 7.65 20.61 -11.45
CA ALA A 23 8.42 20.64 -10.23
C ALA A 23 8.44 19.20 -9.71
N TRP A 24 9.63 18.61 -9.65
CA TRP A 24 9.80 17.26 -9.11
C TRP A 24 9.45 17.38 -7.62
N ALA A 25 8.33 16.78 -7.23
CA ALA A 25 8.01 16.65 -5.81
C ALA A 25 9.15 15.86 -5.16
N ILE A 26 9.69 16.37 -4.04
CA ILE A 26 10.71 15.70 -3.24
C ILE A 26 10.14 14.36 -2.78
N SER A 27 10.90 13.26 -2.92
CA SER A 27 10.43 11.95 -2.46
C SER A 27 10.26 11.92 -0.94
N GLY A 28 9.47 10.99 -0.40
CA GLY A 28 9.32 10.86 1.05
C GLY A 28 10.66 10.54 1.76
N ALA A 29 11.57 9.82 1.10
CA ALA A 29 12.90 9.55 1.60
C ALA A 29 13.78 10.82 1.65
N ASP A 30 13.82 11.59 0.56
CA ASP A 30 14.55 12.86 0.50
C ASP A 30 13.99 13.87 1.52
N LEU A 31 12.68 13.82 1.76
CA LEU A 31 12.02 14.62 2.78
C LEU A 31 12.46 14.24 4.19
N ALA A 32 12.51 12.94 4.50
CA ALA A 32 13.02 12.43 5.78
C ALA A 32 14.48 12.87 6.00
N ASP A 33 15.32 12.78 4.96
CA ASP A 33 16.70 13.24 5.01
C ASP A 33 16.81 14.75 5.27
N THR A 34 15.98 15.55 4.60
CA THR A 34 15.92 17.00 4.82
C THR A 34 15.50 17.34 6.26
N ILE A 35 14.51 16.63 6.80
CA ILE A 35 14.06 16.80 8.20
C ILE A 35 15.18 16.41 9.18
N ASN A 36 15.86 15.28 8.96
CA ASN A 36 17.01 14.86 9.76
C ASN A 36 18.11 15.91 9.72
N GLN A 37 18.46 16.45 8.55
CA GLN A 37 19.47 17.51 8.44
C GLN A 37 19.09 18.77 9.23
N ARG A 38 17.82 19.19 9.22
CA ARG A 38 17.36 20.33 10.04
C ARG A 38 17.41 20.03 11.53
N TYR A 39 17.00 18.83 11.94
CA TYR A 39 17.08 18.38 13.34
C TYR A 39 18.52 18.43 13.89
N GLN A 40 19.49 18.03 13.07
CA GLN A 40 20.92 17.95 13.43
C GLN A 40 21.59 19.33 13.55
N LYS A 41 20.98 20.41 13.02
CA LYS A 41 21.53 21.76 13.09
C LYS A 41 21.23 22.40 14.46
N SER A 42 22.25 22.94 15.10
CA SER A 42 22.15 23.70 16.36
C SER A 42 22.82 25.08 16.28
N PRO A 43 22.46 25.94 15.30
CA PRO A 43 23.00 27.28 15.22
C PRO A 43 22.53 28.12 16.41
N THR A 44 23.33 29.11 16.79
CA THR A 44 22.94 30.11 17.80
C THR A 44 21.96 31.14 17.26
N LYS A 45 21.89 31.33 15.93
CA LYS A 45 20.92 32.18 15.24
C LYS A 45 20.73 31.77 13.79
N CYS A 46 19.59 32.10 13.21
CA CYS A 46 19.34 31.94 11.78
C CYS A 46 19.59 33.24 11.02
N PHE A 47 20.05 33.13 9.77
CA PHE A 47 20.24 34.27 8.86
C PHE A 47 21.01 35.44 9.51
N VAL A 48 20.55 36.69 9.35
CA VAL A 48 21.25 37.89 9.85
C VAL A 48 21.02 38.09 11.36
N ASN A 49 19.82 37.80 11.87
CA ASN A 49 19.47 37.79 13.32
C ASN A 49 18.09 37.17 13.60
N SER A 50 17.69 36.16 12.82
CA SER A 50 16.39 35.49 12.96
C SER A 50 16.41 34.42 14.06
N PRO A 51 15.23 34.09 14.64
CA PRO A 51 15.08 32.97 15.55
C PRO A 51 15.54 31.65 14.95
N VAL A 52 16.10 30.78 15.79
CA VAL A 52 16.67 29.48 15.37
C VAL A 52 15.64 28.52 14.75
N GLN A 53 14.36 28.71 15.07
CA GLN A 53 13.22 27.99 14.51
C GLN A 53 13.08 28.18 13.00
N GLU A 54 13.65 29.24 12.42
CA GLU A 54 13.51 29.53 10.99
C GLU A 54 14.44 28.71 10.09
N CYS A 55 15.47 28.06 10.64
CA CYS A 55 16.47 27.32 9.84
C CYS A 55 17.00 26.03 10.48
N SER A 56 16.53 25.68 11.68
CA SER A 56 16.96 24.49 12.42
C SER A 56 15.85 23.91 13.29
N GLY A 57 15.97 22.64 13.64
CA GLY A 57 14.95 21.91 14.37
C GLY A 57 13.74 21.53 13.51
N VAL A 58 12.77 20.89 14.14
CA VAL A 58 11.55 20.35 13.51
C VAL A 58 10.36 20.82 14.34
N LEU A 59 9.38 21.42 13.68
CA LEU A 59 8.12 21.82 14.31
C LEU A 59 7.12 20.69 14.18
N MET A 60 6.81 20.04 15.29
CA MET A 60 5.91 18.89 15.36
C MET A 60 4.67 19.26 16.16
N ARG A 61 3.50 18.82 15.73
CA ARG A 61 2.25 19.06 16.47
C ARG A 61 1.40 17.80 16.48
N VAL A 62 0.88 17.50 17.66
CA VAL A 62 -0.15 16.49 17.88
C VAL A 62 -1.53 17.16 17.83
N PRO A 63 -2.57 16.46 17.35
CA PRO A 63 -3.90 17.03 17.28
C PRO A 63 -4.53 17.23 18.66
N PRO A 64 -5.52 18.14 18.77
CA PRO A 64 -6.17 18.45 20.04
C PRO A 64 -7.04 17.30 20.57
N SER A 65 -7.51 16.40 19.71
CA SER A 65 -8.18 15.17 20.10
C SER A 65 -7.89 14.08 19.06
N PHE A 66 -8.04 12.82 19.48
CA PHE A 66 -7.75 11.65 18.63
C PHE A 66 -8.68 11.55 17.41
N ASP A 67 -9.95 11.91 17.58
CA ASP A 67 -10.98 11.81 16.54
C ASP A 67 -11.05 13.05 15.63
N ALA A 68 -10.28 14.10 15.92
CA ALA A 68 -10.24 15.29 15.09
C ALA A 68 -9.29 15.12 13.89
N ASP A 69 -9.55 15.89 12.83
CA ASP A 69 -8.57 16.08 11.76
C ASP A 69 -7.25 16.60 12.37
N PHE A 70 -6.10 16.14 11.87
CA PHE A 70 -4.82 16.48 12.50
C PHE A 70 -4.48 17.99 12.46
N TRP A 71 -5.09 18.71 11.52
CA TRP A 71 -4.99 20.16 11.35
C TRP A 71 -6.09 20.94 12.09
N ALA A 72 -6.90 20.29 12.93
CA ALA A 72 -7.87 21.00 13.75
C ALA A 72 -7.17 21.90 14.78
N LEU A 73 -7.79 23.03 15.10
CA LEU A 73 -7.37 23.95 16.17
C LEU A 73 -8.13 23.63 17.45
N SER A 74 -7.45 23.69 18.59
CA SER A 74 -8.08 23.61 19.91
C SER A 74 -8.85 24.89 20.26
N ALA A 75 -9.70 24.80 21.28
CA ALA A 75 -10.39 25.96 21.84
C ALA A 75 -9.41 27.00 22.41
N GLU A 76 -8.30 26.55 23.01
CA GLU A 76 -7.26 27.43 23.56
C GLU A 76 -6.51 28.18 22.45
N GLU A 77 -6.10 27.48 21.39
CA GLU A 77 -5.42 28.11 20.25
C GLU A 77 -6.34 29.13 19.56
N SER A 78 -7.63 28.79 19.43
CA SER A 78 -8.64 29.70 18.87
C SER A 78 -8.84 30.95 19.73
N ALA A 79 -8.79 30.82 21.06
CA ALA A 79 -8.95 31.93 22.00
C ALA A 79 -7.71 32.83 22.08
N THR A 80 -6.51 32.25 21.99
CA THR A 80 -5.23 32.97 22.11
C THR A 80 -4.72 33.51 20.78
N GLY A 81 -5.19 32.98 19.64
CA GLY A 81 -4.70 33.35 18.32
C GLY A 81 -3.34 32.73 17.96
N ILE A 82 -2.89 31.73 18.72
CA ILE A 82 -1.58 31.09 18.55
C ILE A 82 -1.75 29.58 18.54
N ALA A 83 -1.20 28.92 17.52
CA ALA A 83 -1.11 27.45 17.45
C ALA A 83 0.27 27.00 17.93
N TYR A 84 0.33 25.99 18.80
CA TYR A 84 1.59 25.57 19.42
C TYR A 84 2.13 24.26 18.85
N PHE A 85 3.45 24.22 18.74
CA PHE A 85 4.24 23.11 18.20
C PHE A 85 5.34 22.76 19.20
N ASP A 86 5.62 21.47 19.30
CA ASP A 86 6.85 20.95 19.88
C ASP A 86 8.00 21.20 18.89
N TYR A 87 8.99 21.94 19.36
CA TYR A 87 10.23 22.26 18.68
C TYR A 87 11.30 21.24 19.05
N VAL A 88 11.51 20.29 18.14
CA VAL A 88 12.41 19.16 18.32
C VAL A 88 13.75 19.47 17.65
N ARG A 89 14.84 19.46 18.43
CA ARG A 89 16.19 19.77 17.96
C ARG A 89 17.22 18.94 18.71
N ARG A 90 18.37 18.65 18.08
CA ARG A 90 19.40 17.75 18.64
C ARG A 90 19.85 18.09 20.07
N ASP A 91 19.96 19.37 20.41
CA ASP A 91 20.44 19.86 21.70
C ASP A 91 19.30 20.17 22.70
N ILE A 92 18.07 19.79 22.37
CA ILE A 92 16.90 19.85 23.24
C ILE A 92 16.44 18.42 23.47
N GLU A 93 16.45 17.98 24.73
CA GLU A 93 16.00 16.63 25.06
C GLU A 93 14.49 16.51 24.77
N THR A 94 14.14 15.54 23.94
CA THR A 94 12.74 15.22 23.60
C THR A 94 12.62 13.71 23.44
N SER A 95 12.11 13.06 24.48
CA SER A 95 11.95 11.59 24.51
C SER A 95 10.64 11.10 23.90
N HIS A 96 9.61 11.95 23.84
CA HIS A 96 8.30 11.72 23.26
C HIS A 96 7.53 13.05 23.16
N LEU A 97 6.42 13.06 22.44
CA LEU A 97 5.45 14.16 22.44
C LEU A 97 4.20 13.77 23.22
N GLY A 98 3.29 14.71 23.48
CA GLY A 98 2.05 14.46 24.23
C GLY A 98 1.13 13.41 23.60
N ASN A 99 1.34 13.07 22.33
CA ASN A 99 0.73 11.95 21.62
C ASN A 99 1.74 11.37 20.62
N SER A 100 1.47 10.15 20.16
CA SER A 100 2.38 9.37 19.32
C SER A 100 2.12 9.52 17.82
N VAL A 101 1.13 10.32 17.41
CA VAL A 101 0.81 10.59 16.00
C VAL A 101 0.48 12.07 15.82
N GLY A 102 0.94 12.68 14.73
CA GLY A 102 0.72 14.08 14.45
C GLY A 102 1.26 14.50 13.09
N PHE A 103 1.66 15.75 12.96
CA PHE A 103 2.26 16.27 11.73
C PHE A 103 3.48 17.16 11.98
N VAL A 104 4.31 17.28 10.95
CA VAL A 104 5.46 18.17 10.85
C VAL A 104 5.07 19.38 10.02
N LEU A 105 5.28 20.57 10.56
CA LEU A 105 5.14 21.83 9.83
C LEU A 105 6.47 22.17 9.14
N ALA A 106 6.41 22.62 7.89
CA ALA A 106 7.58 23.10 7.17
C ALA A 106 8.18 24.33 7.89
N ASP A 107 9.50 24.53 7.78
CA ASP A 107 10.13 25.78 8.22
C ASP A 107 9.59 26.97 7.42
N ARG A 108 9.68 28.17 7.99
CA ARG A 108 9.12 29.39 7.38
C ARG A 108 9.62 29.67 5.96
N PRO A 109 10.94 29.60 5.66
CA PRO A 109 11.42 29.75 4.29
C PRO A 109 10.76 28.77 3.31
N THR A 110 10.69 27.48 3.67
CA THR A 110 10.05 26.45 2.84
C THR A 110 8.55 26.71 2.67
N ALA A 111 7.85 27.03 3.77
CA ALA A 111 6.43 27.34 3.79
C ALA A 111 6.10 28.56 2.91
N ALA A 112 6.88 29.64 3.02
CA ALA A 112 6.74 30.82 2.18
C ALA A 112 7.02 30.52 0.71
N GLY A 113 8.06 29.72 0.41
CA GLY A 113 8.38 29.27 -0.96
C GLY A 113 7.27 28.45 -1.60
N ASN A 114 6.51 27.69 -0.80
CA ASN A 114 5.38 26.89 -1.23
C ASN A 114 4.04 27.66 -1.26
N GLY A 115 4.04 28.97 -0.97
CA GLY A 115 2.82 29.78 -0.93
C GLY A 115 1.90 29.48 0.26
N GLN A 116 2.46 28.89 1.32
CA GLN A 116 1.77 28.54 2.57
C GLN A 116 2.41 29.31 3.77
N PRO A 117 2.59 30.64 3.69
CA PRO A 117 3.33 31.38 4.70
C PRO A 117 2.61 31.36 6.05
N TYR A 118 3.39 31.36 7.13
CA TYR A 118 2.91 31.58 8.48
C TYR A 118 3.90 32.47 9.26
N ASP A 119 3.42 33.03 10.36
CA ASP A 119 4.23 33.84 11.26
C ASP A 119 4.68 33.03 12.46
N LEU A 120 5.95 33.15 12.82
CA LEU A 120 6.42 32.79 14.16
C LEU A 120 5.92 33.85 15.14
N ARG A 121 5.14 33.44 16.14
CA ARG A 121 4.50 34.34 17.11
C ARG A 121 5.24 34.34 18.44
N CYS A 122 5.56 33.15 18.95
CA CYS A 122 6.24 32.98 20.22
C CYS A 122 7.14 31.74 20.19
N GLY A 123 7.99 31.58 21.20
CA GLY A 123 8.69 30.33 21.43
C GLY A 123 9.75 30.45 22.50
N CYS A 124 10.40 29.33 22.79
CA CYS A 124 11.53 29.29 23.70
C CYS A 124 12.84 29.43 22.91
N PRO A 125 13.65 30.46 23.15
CA PRO A 125 15.02 30.50 22.64
C PRO A 125 15.82 29.39 23.34
N PRO A 126 16.43 28.45 22.59
CA PRO A 126 17.26 27.41 23.18
C PRO A 126 18.51 28.01 23.85
N PRO A 127 19.16 27.29 24.78
CA PRO A 127 20.37 27.76 25.45
C PRO A 127 21.44 28.23 24.46
N GLY A 128 21.97 29.44 24.68
CA GLY A 128 23.03 30.02 23.84
C GLY A 128 22.56 30.63 22.51
N SER A 129 21.24 30.64 22.24
CA SER A 129 20.72 31.36 21.08
C SER A 129 20.76 32.89 21.24
N SER A 130 20.87 33.60 20.12
CA SER A 130 20.85 35.06 20.05
C SER A 130 19.81 35.50 19.02
N GLY A 131 18.91 36.41 19.40
CA GLY A 131 17.69 36.68 18.62
C GLY A 131 16.60 35.67 19.00
N GLY A 132 15.55 36.16 19.65
CA GLY A 132 14.43 35.34 20.12
C GLY A 132 13.20 35.50 19.22
N PRO A 133 12.24 34.57 19.31
CA PRO A 133 10.92 34.77 18.72
C PRO A 133 10.27 36.07 19.23
N PRO A 134 9.23 36.60 18.56
CA PRO A 134 8.64 37.90 18.92
C PRO A 134 8.18 38.03 20.37
N CYS A 135 7.84 36.93 21.03
CA CYS A 135 7.75 36.85 22.48
C CYS A 135 8.31 35.53 23.03
N ASP A 136 8.84 35.62 24.26
CA ASP A 136 9.35 34.49 25.02
C ASP A 136 8.19 33.87 25.84
N ASP A 137 7.74 32.68 25.42
CA ASP A 137 6.69 31.92 26.11
C ASP A 137 7.27 30.62 26.68
N CYS A 138 8.03 30.78 27.77
CA CYS A 138 8.85 29.73 28.38
C CYS A 138 8.23 29.14 29.64
N GLN A 139 6.93 28.88 29.68
CA GLN A 139 6.20 28.35 30.86
C GLN A 139 6.63 26.92 31.26
N GLY A 140 7.91 26.69 31.54
CA GLY A 140 8.49 25.38 31.86
C GLY A 140 8.64 24.42 30.67
N GLN A 141 8.30 24.85 29.45
CA GLN A 141 8.36 24.02 28.23
C GLN A 141 9.42 24.53 27.25
N PRO A 142 10.71 24.17 27.41
CA PRO A 142 11.81 24.72 26.60
C PRO A 142 11.74 24.33 25.11
N ASN A 143 10.86 23.40 24.76
CA ASN A 143 10.62 22.89 23.43
C ASN A 143 9.33 23.46 22.80
N ARG A 144 8.75 24.56 23.29
CA ARG A 144 7.50 25.10 22.70
C ARG A 144 7.77 26.20 21.68
N THR A 145 7.07 26.18 20.55
CA THR A 145 7.05 27.24 19.54
C THR A 145 5.61 27.52 19.10
N GLY A 146 5.21 28.80 19.06
CA GLY A 146 3.88 29.20 18.62
C GLY A 146 3.90 29.94 17.28
N VAL A 147 2.92 29.63 16.45
CA VAL A 147 2.76 30.19 15.10
C VAL A 147 1.38 30.81 14.92
N SER A 148 1.19 31.61 13.86
CA SER A 148 -0.12 32.11 13.46
C SER A 148 -1.09 30.96 13.16
N LEU A 149 -2.37 31.16 13.49
CA LEU A 149 -3.43 30.23 13.11
C LEU A 149 -3.57 30.10 11.59
N TRP A 150 -4.18 28.99 11.17
CA TRP A 150 -4.66 28.73 9.81
C TRP A 150 -6.18 28.55 9.83
N ASP A 151 -6.80 28.52 8.65
CA ASP A 151 -8.21 28.17 8.50
C ASP A 151 -8.35 26.64 8.36
N PRO A 152 -8.98 25.93 9.32
CA PRO A 152 -9.16 24.49 9.24
C PRO A 152 -10.02 24.01 8.05
N ALA A 153 -10.78 24.91 7.42
CA ALA A 153 -11.55 24.61 6.21
C ALA A 153 -10.69 24.59 4.93
N THR A 154 -9.48 25.15 4.97
CA THR A 154 -8.53 25.18 3.84
C THR A 154 -7.16 24.60 4.24
N PRO A 155 -7.11 23.29 4.58
CA PRO A 155 -5.88 22.66 5.07
C PRO A 155 -4.74 22.60 4.03
N ASP A 156 -5.03 22.84 2.75
CA ASP A 156 -4.02 23.03 1.70
C ASP A 156 -3.21 24.33 1.85
N LYS A 157 -3.66 25.28 2.68
CA LYS A 157 -2.92 26.51 3.01
C LYS A 157 -2.01 26.36 4.23
N LEU A 158 -2.18 25.29 5.01
CA LEU A 158 -1.25 24.94 6.08
C LEU A 158 -0.02 24.26 5.47
N ALA A 159 1.17 24.70 5.87
CA ALA A 159 2.44 24.17 5.39
C ALA A 159 2.80 22.80 5.98
N VAL A 160 1.87 21.84 5.87
CA VAL A 160 2.08 20.45 6.32
C VAL A 160 3.16 19.83 5.45
N GLN A 161 4.25 19.41 6.07
CA GLN A 161 5.36 18.78 5.38
C GLN A 161 5.26 17.25 5.41
N ALA A 162 4.86 16.68 6.55
CA ALA A 162 4.68 15.25 6.73
C ALA A 162 3.66 14.97 7.85
N ILE A 163 3.04 13.81 7.79
CA ILE A 163 2.40 13.17 8.95
C ILE A 163 3.48 12.32 9.63
N PHE A 164 3.45 12.18 10.96
CA PHE A 164 4.37 11.29 11.66
C PHE A 164 3.64 10.32 12.58
N TYR A 165 4.27 9.17 12.82
CA TYR A 165 3.94 8.32 13.96
C TYR A 165 5.21 7.85 14.67
N ASP A 166 5.12 7.74 15.99
CA ASP A 166 6.19 7.34 16.88
C ASP A 166 6.28 5.82 16.95
N ILE A 167 7.40 5.26 16.49
CA ILE A 167 7.61 3.81 16.46
C ILE A 167 7.96 3.21 17.83
N ALA A 168 8.30 4.04 18.82
CA ALA A 168 8.77 3.61 20.13
C ALA A 168 7.73 3.80 21.25
N ASN A 169 6.81 4.77 21.12
CA ASN A 169 5.88 5.15 22.19
C ASN A 169 4.39 4.99 21.80
N GLY A 170 4.04 3.84 21.22
CA GLY A 170 2.64 3.50 20.96
C GLY A 170 1.98 4.25 19.79
N GLY A 171 2.77 4.82 18.86
CA GLY A 171 2.27 5.39 17.61
C GLY A 171 1.76 4.29 16.70
N GLN A 172 0.55 4.48 16.18
CA GLN A 172 -0.06 3.50 15.29
C GLN A 172 -0.09 4.03 13.87
N LEU A 173 0.49 3.22 12.97
CA LEU A 173 0.45 3.47 11.52
C LEU A 173 -1.00 3.61 11.01
N SER A 174 -1.96 2.90 11.59
CA SER A 174 -3.39 3.00 11.27
C SER A 174 -3.93 4.44 11.38
N THR A 175 -3.63 5.14 12.48
CA THR A 175 -4.02 6.54 12.67
C THR A 175 -3.33 7.47 11.66
N ALA A 176 -2.04 7.27 11.40
CA ALA A 176 -1.31 8.07 10.42
C ALA A 176 -1.87 7.90 8.99
N LEU A 177 -2.22 6.68 8.60
CA LEU A 177 -2.91 6.38 7.34
C LEU A 177 -4.28 7.03 7.30
N GLN A 178 -5.03 7.04 8.40
CA GLN A 178 -6.32 7.72 8.49
C GLN A 178 -6.18 9.23 8.28
N TYR A 179 -5.19 9.86 8.91
CA TYR A 179 -4.85 11.27 8.71
C TYR A 179 -4.46 11.58 7.27
N GLN A 180 -3.65 10.71 6.65
CA GLN A 180 -3.26 10.85 5.26
C GLN A 180 -4.47 10.77 4.33
N ARG A 181 -5.40 9.82 4.58
CA ARG A 181 -6.67 9.70 3.85
C ARG A 181 -7.53 10.95 3.99
N GLN A 182 -7.74 11.42 5.23
CA GLN A 182 -8.58 12.58 5.51
C GLN A 182 -8.04 13.83 4.80
N TYR A 183 -6.72 14.05 4.86
CA TYR A 183 -6.08 15.16 4.17
C TYR A 183 -6.26 15.04 2.66
N TYR A 184 -5.95 13.88 2.06
CA TYR A 184 -6.12 13.65 0.63
C TYR A 184 -7.57 13.87 0.17
N VAL A 185 -8.57 13.39 0.92
CA VAL A 185 -9.99 13.60 0.59
C VAL A 185 -10.36 15.09 0.61
N ARG A 186 -9.71 15.91 1.45
CA ARG A 186 -9.97 17.35 1.57
C ARG A 186 -9.22 18.19 0.54
N THR A 187 -7.98 17.82 0.21
CA THR A 187 -7.06 18.66 -0.57
C THR A 187 -6.72 18.10 -1.95
N GLY A 188 -6.93 16.80 -2.17
CA GLY A 188 -6.41 16.07 -3.32
C GLY A 188 -4.90 15.86 -3.29
N GLN A 189 -4.23 16.15 -2.16
CA GLN A 189 -2.78 16.07 -2.02
C GLN A 189 -2.38 14.93 -1.08
N TRP A 190 -1.39 14.14 -1.48
CA TRP A 190 -0.76 13.16 -0.61
C TRP A 190 0.33 13.83 0.23
N VAL A 191 0.28 13.62 1.54
CA VAL A 191 1.31 14.06 2.49
C VAL A 191 2.07 12.82 2.97
N PRO A 192 3.40 12.77 2.88
CA PRO A 192 4.17 11.60 3.32
C PRO A 192 3.98 11.31 4.82
N ILE A 193 3.88 10.04 5.17
CA ILE A 193 3.95 9.53 6.54
C ILE A 193 5.41 9.20 6.86
N LEU A 194 5.93 9.73 7.96
CA LEU A 194 7.26 9.44 8.48
C LEU A 194 7.20 8.65 9.78
N ARG A 195 8.12 7.70 9.91
CA ARG A 195 8.46 7.05 11.17
C ARG A 195 9.32 7.98 11.99
N VAL A 196 8.99 8.15 13.27
CA VAL A 196 9.84 8.89 14.21
C VAL A 196 10.27 7.96 15.32
N GLY A 197 11.58 7.82 15.49
CA GLY A 197 12.17 7.22 16.69
C GLY A 197 12.77 8.32 17.54
N PHE A 198 12.11 8.69 18.64
CA PHE A 198 12.70 9.61 19.62
C PHE A 198 13.82 8.90 20.38
N GLY A 199 14.94 9.58 20.55
CA GLY A 199 16.12 9.01 21.18
C GLY A 199 16.78 9.99 22.13
N THR A 200 17.36 9.46 23.21
CA THR A 200 18.05 10.28 24.22
C THR A 200 19.26 11.00 23.64
N GLN A 201 19.62 12.15 24.19
CA GLN A 201 20.85 12.87 23.84
C GLN A 201 20.96 13.25 22.35
N GLY A 202 19.84 13.64 21.75
CA GLY A 202 19.85 14.15 20.38
C GLY A 202 19.91 13.08 19.30
N THR A 203 19.39 11.88 19.57
CA THR A 203 19.43 10.73 18.65
C THR A 203 18.10 10.49 17.93
N THR A 204 17.17 11.45 17.94
CA THR A 204 15.91 11.35 17.20
C THR A 204 16.16 11.18 15.70
N THR A 205 15.46 10.22 15.09
CA THR A 205 15.55 9.93 13.65
C THR A 205 14.18 9.94 12.99
N PHE A 206 14.12 10.49 11.78
CA PHE A 206 12.96 10.47 10.91
C PHE A 206 13.23 9.50 9.75
N GLY A 207 12.36 8.52 9.55
CA GLY A 207 12.47 7.53 8.47
C GLY A 207 11.26 7.54 7.56
N TYR A 208 11.44 7.11 6.32
CA TYR A 208 10.36 6.91 5.35
C TYR A 208 10.31 5.45 4.94
N ASP A 209 9.12 4.91 4.82
CA ASP A 209 8.87 3.61 4.23
C ASP A 209 7.67 3.75 3.28
N GLU A 210 7.88 3.39 2.01
CA GLU A 210 6.85 3.45 0.98
C GLU A 210 5.65 2.56 1.33
N ARG A 211 5.86 1.47 2.08
CA ARG A 211 4.79 0.54 2.48
C ARG A 211 3.94 1.06 3.63
N ASP A 212 4.37 2.12 4.30
CA ASP A 212 3.58 2.81 5.32
C ASP A 212 2.69 3.91 4.73
N GLN A 213 2.67 4.06 3.41
CA GLN A 213 1.88 5.07 2.73
C GLN A 213 0.59 4.47 2.20
N LEU A 214 -0.52 5.17 2.37
CA LEU A 214 -1.82 4.74 1.86
C LEU A 214 -1.85 4.71 0.33
N ASP A 215 -1.09 5.57 -0.34
CA ASP A 215 -0.97 5.59 -1.79
C ASP A 215 -0.10 4.45 -2.35
N TYR A 216 0.57 3.65 -1.50
CA TYR A 216 1.26 2.42 -1.90
C TYR A 216 0.33 1.42 -2.61
N GLY A 217 -0.97 1.45 -2.29
CA GLY A 217 -1.97 0.64 -2.99
C GLY A 217 -2.07 0.96 -4.49
N ILE A 218 -1.76 2.20 -4.91
CA ILE A 218 -1.73 2.61 -6.32
C ILE A 218 -0.58 1.90 -7.04
N VAL A 219 0.61 1.88 -6.42
CA VAL A 219 1.79 1.15 -6.95
C VAL A 219 1.49 -0.35 -7.03
N THR A 220 0.85 -0.89 -6.00
CA THR A 220 0.47 -2.31 -5.91
C THR A 220 -0.41 -2.73 -7.08
N VAL A 221 -1.50 -1.99 -7.37
CA VAL A 221 -2.38 -2.35 -8.50
C VAL A 221 -1.74 -2.11 -9.87
N ALA A 222 -0.83 -1.14 -10.00
CA ALA A 222 -0.05 -0.97 -11.22
C ALA A 222 0.83 -2.20 -11.50
N ASN A 223 1.52 -2.70 -10.48
CA ASN A 223 2.36 -3.90 -10.57
C ASN A 223 1.53 -5.17 -10.85
N LEU A 224 0.38 -5.31 -10.18
CA LEU A 224 -0.56 -6.42 -10.42
C LEU A 224 -1.06 -6.44 -11.86
N ASN A 225 -1.54 -5.31 -12.38
CA ASN A 225 -2.01 -5.24 -13.77
C ASN A 225 -0.88 -5.44 -14.80
N ALA A 226 0.34 -4.95 -14.51
CA ALA A 226 1.49 -5.19 -15.36
C ALA A 226 1.86 -6.68 -15.44
N ARG A 227 1.90 -7.38 -14.29
CA ARG A 227 2.14 -8.84 -14.27
C ARG A 227 1.00 -9.62 -14.91
N TYR A 228 -0.25 -9.21 -14.72
CA TYR A 228 -1.40 -9.84 -15.36
C TYR A 228 -1.36 -9.76 -16.89
N ALA A 229 -0.92 -8.62 -17.44
CA ALA A 229 -0.80 -8.40 -18.88
C ALA A 229 0.41 -9.10 -19.52
N ASP A 230 1.41 -9.47 -18.73
CA ASP A 230 2.63 -10.11 -19.19
C ASP A 230 2.45 -11.63 -19.38
N THR A 231 2.47 -12.05 -20.64
CA THR A 231 2.26 -13.44 -21.08
C THR A 231 3.55 -14.18 -21.42
N ARG A 232 4.71 -13.65 -21.04
CA ARG A 232 5.99 -14.34 -21.30
C ARG A 232 5.96 -15.73 -20.69
N LYS A 233 6.33 -16.72 -21.51
CA LYS A 233 6.44 -18.13 -21.10
C LYS A 233 7.53 -18.38 -20.06
N THR A 234 8.62 -17.63 -20.14
CA THR A 234 9.79 -17.77 -19.26
C THR A 234 10.16 -16.44 -18.62
N CYS A 235 10.60 -16.54 -17.36
CA CYS A 235 11.18 -15.48 -16.58
C CYS A 235 12.72 -15.49 -16.67
N PRO A 236 13.41 -14.43 -16.19
CA PRO A 236 14.86 -14.40 -16.13
C PRO A 236 15.45 -15.67 -15.49
N GLY A 237 16.50 -16.20 -16.12
CA GLY A 237 17.13 -17.47 -15.74
C GLY A 237 16.42 -18.72 -16.27
N GLY A 238 15.49 -18.58 -17.23
CA GLY A 238 14.74 -19.71 -17.80
C GLY A 238 13.69 -20.30 -16.86
N ARG A 239 13.33 -19.56 -15.80
CA ARG A 239 12.33 -19.96 -14.81
C ARG A 239 10.92 -19.90 -15.39
N SER A 240 9.99 -20.65 -14.81
CA SER A 240 8.58 -20.63 -15.19
C SER A 240 7.94 -19.26 -14.96
N ALA A 241 6.87 -18.98 -15.71
CA ALA A 241 6.26 -17.66 -15.79
C ALA A 241 5.80 -17.07 -14.43
N TYR A 242 5.30 -17.90 -13.52
CA TYR A 242 4.86 -17.47 -12.17
C TYR A 242 5.98 -16.90 -11.28
N TYR A 243 7.25 -16.99 -11.70
CA TYR A 243 8.35 -16.30 -11.01
C TYR A 243 8.38 -14.79 -11.24
N CYS A 244 7.75 -14.27 -12.30
CA CYS A 244 7.85 -12.84 -12.64
C CYS A 244 6.58 -12.24 -13.27
N ASN A 245 5.63 -13.06 -13.71
CA ASN A 245 4.38 -12.58 -14.29
C ASN A 245 3.18 -13.44 -13.90
N GLY A 246 2.01 -12.94 -14.27
CA GLY A 246 0.73 -13.37 -13.72
C GLY A 246 0.59 -13.07 -12.23
N VAL A 247 -0.62 -13.29 -11.74
CA VAL A 247 -0.98 -13.02 -10.35
C VAL A 247 -1.46 -14.32 -9.71
N ILE A 248 -0.86 -14.67 -8.58
CA ILE A 248 -1.24 -15.84 -7.77
C ILE A 248 -2.19 -15.35 -6.69
N ILE A 249 -3.45 -15.78 -6.79
CA ILE A 249 -4.57 -15.25 -6.00
C ILE A 249 -5.39 -16.37 -5.40
N ARG A 250 -5.82 -16.24 -4.15
CA ARG A 250 -6.63 -17.23 -3.45
C ARG A 250 -7.76 -16.56 -2.70
N VAL A 251 -8.97 -17.07 -2.87
CA VAL A 251 -10.10 -16.76 -1.99
C VAL A 251 -9.87 -17.44 -0.64
N THR A 252 -10.11 -16.70 0.44
CA THR A 252 -9.90 -17.12 1.81
C THR A 252 -11.10 -16.77 2.65
N GLY A 253 -11.42 -17.62 3.62
CA GLY A 253 -12.29 -17.23 4.71
C GLY A 253 -11.54 -16.35 5.72
N TRP A 254 -12.27 -15.83 6.70
CA TRP A 254 -11.74 -15.11 7.84
C TRP A 254 -12.59 -15.42 9.09
N ALA A 255 -11.97 -15.34 10.27
CA ALA A 255 -12.67 -15.43 11.55
C ALA A 255 -11.75 -14.91 12.66
N THR A 256 -12.29 -14.78 13.87
CA THR A 256 -11.49 -14.48 15.07
C THR A 256 -10.71 -15.69 15.60
N THR A 257 -10.94 -16.88 15.05
CA THR A 257 -10.33 -18.14 15.49
C THR A 257 -9.20 -18.64 14.60
N PHE A 258 -8.95 -17.99 13.46
CA PHE A 258 -7.84 -18.31 12.56
C PHE A 258 -7.49 -17.09 11.71
N HIS A 259 -6.27 -17.06 11.19
CA HIS A 259 -5.83 -16.01 10.27
C HIS A 259 -5.99 -16.43 8.80
N SER A 260 -6.46 -15.53 7.94
CA SER A 260 -6.75 -15.85 6.52
C SER A 260 -5.53 -16.27 5.70
N TRP A 261 -4.32 -15.90 6.13
CA TRP A 261 -3.07 -16.30 5.49
C TRP A 261 -2.52 -17.64 5.98
N ASN A 262 -3.15 -18.29 6.95
CA ASN A 262 -2.70 -19.59 7.43
C ASN A 262 -3.23 -20.72 6.53
N PRO A 263 -2.44 -21.77 6.27
CA PRO A 263 -2.96 -22.95 5.60
C PRO A 263 -4.09 -23.58 6.42
N SER A 264 -5.24 -23.83 5.77
CA SER A 264 -6.39 -24.47 6.42
C SER A 264 -6.06 -25.92 6.85
N PRO A 265 -6.81 -26.50 7.80
CA PRO A 265 -6.69 -27.93 8.12
C PRO A 265 -6.83 -28.84 6.90
N GLY A 266 -7.75 -28.52 5.98
CA GLY A 266 -7.92 -29.23 4.71
C GLY A 266 -6.69 -29.15 3.82
N SER A 267 -6.09 -27.96 3.69
CA SER A 267 -4.83 -27.77 2.95
C SER A 267 -3.66 -28.53 3.59
N VAL A 268 -3.55 -28.53 4.92
CA VAL A 268 -2.52 -29.30 5.65
C VAL A 268 -2.70 -30.80 5.41
N ASN A 269 -3.92 -31.32 5.57
CA ASN A 269 -4.23 -32.74 5.38
C ASN A 269 -4.05 -33.20 3.92
N ALA A 270 -4.19 -32.29 2.95
CA ALA A 270 -4.00 -32.56 1.53
C ALA A 270 -2.63 -32.12 0.99
N LEU A 271 -1.70 -31.74 1.87
CA LEU A 271 -0.32 -31.36 1.57
C LEU A 271 -0.15 -30.16 0.62
N GLY A 272 -1.12 -29.26 0.50
CA GLY A 272 -0.98 -28.11 -0.37
C GLY A 272 -2.12 -27.11 -0.26
N VAL A 273 -1.82 -25.86 -0.60
CA VAL A 273 -2.74 -24.73 -0.54
C VAL A 273 -3.15 -24.37 -1.98
N PRO A 274 -4.43 -24.51 -2.37
CA PRO A 274 -4.88 -24.14 -3.72
C PRO A 274 -4.97 -22.63 -3.92
N PHE A 275 -4.51 -22.17 -5.07
CA PHE A 275 -4.61 -20.80 -5.58
C PHE A 275 -5.13 -20.85 -7.02
N SER A 276 -5.52 -19.70 -7.56
CA SER A 276 -5.64 -19.49 -8.99
C SER A 276 -4.43 -18.69 -9.49
N TYR A 277 -4.03 -18.96 -10.73
CA TYR A 277 -3.01 -18.21 -11.45
C TYR A 277 -3.67 -17.42 -12.58
N VAL A 278 -3.77 -16.10 -12.42
CA VAL A 278 -4.48 -15.23 -13.36
C VAL A 278 -3.51 -14.43 -14.22
N ARG A 279 -3.76 -14.47 -15.53
CA ARG A 279 -3.09 -13.74 -16.62
C ARG A 279 -4.11 -13.48 -17.71
N THR A 280 -3.83 -12.51 -18.57
CA THR A 280 -4.71 -12.20 -19.71
C THR A 280 -4.98 -13.40 -20.63
N ASP A 281 -4.01 -14.31 -20.79
CA ASP A 281 -4.13 -15.54 -21.58
C ASP A 281 -4.56 -16.76 -20.76
N ALA A 282 -4.61 -16.65 -19.43
CA ALA A 282 -5.07 -17.73 -18.57
C ALA A 282 -6.59 -17.92 -18.63
N ARG A 283 -7.39 -16.96 -19.13
CA ARG A 283 -8.86 -17.10 -19.25
C ARG A 283 -9.55 -17.49 -17.93
N VAL A 284 -9.03 -17.05 -16.78
CA VAL A 284 -9.69 -17.23 -15.48
C VAL A 284 -10.62 -16.04 -15.31
N ASP A 285 -11.92 -16.31 -15.34
CA ASP A 285 -12.96 -15.28 -15.46
C ASP A 285 -13.92 -15.26 -14.24
N SER A 286 -13.71 -16.17 -13.29
CA SER A 286 -14.29 -16.17 -11.94
C SER A 286 -13.36 -16.91 -10.96
N LEU A 287 -13.60 -16.74 -9.66
CA LEU A 287 -13.00 -17.53 -8.58
C LEU A 287 -14.10 -18.26 -7.79
N TYR A 288 -13.71 -19.17 -6.90
CA TYR A 288 -14.61 -19.72 -5.88
C TYR A 288 -14.91 -18.65 -4.82
N TRP A 289 -15.75 -17.69 -5.15
CA TRP A 289 -16.09 -16.53 -4.34
C TRP A 289 -17.53 -16.60 -3.83
N HIS A 290 -17.71 -16.38 -2.53
CA HIS A 290 -18.99 -16.20 -1.86
C HIS A 290 -19.11 -14.77 -1.32
N ALA A 291 -20.33 -14.37 -0.97
CA ALA A 291 -20.56 -13.09 -0.32
C ALA A 291 -19.71 -12.98 0.96
N ASN A 292 -19.07 -11.82 1.15
CA ASN A 292 -18.25 -11.47 2.30
C ASN A 292 -16.99 -12.33 2.49
N ASP A 293 -16.54 -13.04 1.44
CA ASP A 293 -15.20 -13.62 1.42
C ASP A 293 -14.12 -12.54 1.51
N ALA A 294 -12.92 -12.98 1.85
CA ALA A 294 -11.70 -12.21 1.66
C ALA A 294 -10.83 -12.95 0.65
N GLY A 295 -9.71 -12.36 0.28
CA GLY A 295 -8.69 -13.15 -0.36
C GLY A 295 -7.31 -12.54 -0.26
N ILE A 296 -6.33 -13.36 -0.59
CA ILE A 296 -4.91 -13.04 -0.55
C ILE A 296 -4.33 -13.08 -1.96
N ILE A 297 -3.49 -12.10 -2.26
CA ILE A 297 -2.65 -12.08 -3.45
C ILE A 297 -1.20 -12.22 -3.01
N MET A 298 -0.48 -13.14 -3.66
CA MET A 298 0.94 -13.37 -3.41
C MET A 298 1.80 -12.59 -4.39
N ASN A 299 2.99 -12.20 -3.93
CA ASN A 299 4.05 -11.68 -4.78
C ASN A 299 4.51 -12.75 -5.79
N GLU A 300 5.18 -12.31 -6.85
CA GLU A 300 5.85 -13.21 -7.79
C GLU A 300 6.93 -14.00 -7.07
N PHE A 301 7.19 -15.23 -7.50
CA PHE A 301 8.05 -16.14 -6.72
C PHE A 301 9.54 -15.78 -6.80
N SER A 302 9.91 -14.79 -7.61
CA SER A 302 11.28 -14.24 -7.61
C SER A 302 11.50 -13.17 -6.55
N LEU A 303 10.44 -12.64 -5.93
CA LEU A 303 10.59 -11.66 -4.85
C LEU A 303 11.31 -12.33 -3.66
N PRO A 304 12.41 -11.76 -3.16
CA PRO A 304 13.10 -12.29 -2.01
C PRO A 304 12.26 -12.10 -0.75
N VAL A 305 11.80 -13.20 -0.18
CA VAL A 305 11.10 -13.27 1.10
C VAL A 305 11.76 -14.32 1.98
N GLN A 306 11.53 -14.26 3.29
CA GLN A 306 12.17 -15.18 4.24
C GLN A 306 11.79 -16.65 3.98
N ARG A 307 10.55 -16.90 3.54
CA ARG A 307 10.06 -18.20 3.09
C ARG A 307 9.52 -18.10 1.67
N PRO A 308 10.36 -18.40 0.65
CA PRO A 308 9.92 -18.43 -0.73
C PRO A 308 8.76 -19.41 -0.93
N MET A 309 7.78 -19.01 -1.72
CA MET A 309 6.67 -19.88 -2.10
C MET A 309 7.14 -20.92 -3.14
N GLU A 310 6.56 -22.12 -3.08
CA GLU A 310 6.86 -23.21 -4.01
C GLU A 310 5.58 -23.70 -4.68
N MET A 311 5.59 -23.74 -6.01
CA MET A 311 4.51 -24.32 -6.81
C MET A 311 4.78 -25.81 -6.91
N ARG A 312 3.82 -26.65 -6.50
CA ARG A 312 3.93 -28.11 -6.55
C ARG A 312 3.37 -28.69 -7.84
N CYS A 313 2.24 -28.17 -8.31
CA CYS A 313 1.59 -28.57 -9.55
C CYS A 313 0.54 -27.55 -10.00
N MET A 314 0.03 -27.74 -11.21
CA MET A 314 -1.04 -26.91 -11.78
C MET A 314 -2.13 -27.78 -12.41
N TYR A 315 -3.39 -27.40 -12.24
CA TYR A 315 -4.52 -27.93 -13.00
C TYR A 315 -5.12 -26.85 -13.89
N ALA A 316 -5.46 -27.23 -15.12
CA ALA A 316 -6.05 -26.30 -16.09
C ALA A 316 -7.44 -25.80 -15.70
N GLN A 317 -8.13 -26.44 -14.76
CA GLN A 317 -9.38 -26.01 -14.14
C GLN A 317 -9.44 -26.55 -12.71
N ASP A 318 -10.47 -26.19 -11.94
CA ASP A 318 -10.72 -26.80 -10.64
C ASP A 318 -10.79 -28.32 -10.75
N ALA A 319 -9.88 -28.99 -10.04
CA ALA A 319 -9.83 -30.43 -9.99
C ALA A 319 -10.47 -30.97 -8.71
N GLY A 320 -11.12 -30.13 -7.88
CA GLY A 320 -11.76 -30.56 -6.63
C GLY A 320 -10.78 -31.36 -5.76
N THR A 321 -9.52 -30.92 -5.72
CA THR A 321 -8.48 -31.69 -5.05
C THR A 321 -8.73 -31.75 -3.54
N SER A 322 -8.28 -32.83 -2.92
CA SER A 322 -8.41 -33.07 -1.49
C SER A 322 -7.35 -34.09 -1.06
N SER A 323 -7.40 -34.52 0.21
CA SER A 323 -6.50 -35.52 0.78
C SER A 323 -6.46 -36.83 -0.04
N PRO A 324 -5.35 -37.58 -0.05
CA PRO A 324 -4.16 -37.40 0.81
C PRO A 324 -3.12 -36.41 0.28
N ASP A 325 -3.06 -36.18 -1.04
CA ASP A 325 -2.15 -35.19 -1.64
C ASP A 325 -2.81 -34.60 -2.91
N ARG A 326 -3.03 -33.28 -2.92
CA ARG A 326 -3.53 -32.53 -4.08
C ARG A 326 -2.62 -32.68 -5.31
N CYS A 327 -1.32 -32.77 -5.04
CA CYS A 327 -0.24 -33.31 -5.84
C CYS A 327 -0.56 -34.65 -6.52
N ALA A 328 -0.88 -35.68 -5.74
CA ALA A 328 -0.75 -37.06 -6.19
C ALA A 328 -1.97 -37.64 -6.89
N ARG A 329 -3.14 -36.98 -6.79
CA ARG A 329 -4.44 -37.55 -7.19
C ARG A 329 -4.55 -37.91 -8.68
N LEU A 330 -4.02 -37.07 -9.56
CA LEU A 330 -4.07 -37.26 -11.01
C LEU A 330 -2.67 -37.50 -11.60
N LYS A 331 -2.58 -38.27 -12.69
CA LYS A 331 -1.32 -38.51 -13.41
C LYS A 331 -0.79 -37.20 -14.00
N PHE A 332 0.53 -37.08 -14.09
CA PHE A 332 1.16 -35.98 -14.82
C PHE A 332 0.76 -36.02 -16.29
N CYS A 333 0.38 -34.87 -16.87
CA CYS A 333 0.02 -34.73 -18.27
C CYS A 333 1.13 -35.30 -19.17
N LYS A 334 2.40 -34.97 -18.88
CA LYS A 334 3.54 -35.51 -19.61
C LYS A 334 3.64 -37.05 -19.55
N SER A 335 3.30 -37.65 -18.42
CA SER A 335 3.34 -39.12 -18.24
C SER A 335 2.25 -39.86 -19.04
N VAL A 336 1.18 -39.16 -19.42
CA VAL A 336 0.09 -39.69 -20.26
C VAL A 336 0.18 -39.21 -21.70
N GLY A 337 1.33 -38.68 -22.12
CA GLY A 337 1.59 -38.22 -23.49
C GLY A 337 0.98 -36.86 -23.84
N VAL A 338 0.47 -36.12 -22.86
CA VAL A 338 -0.07 -34.78 -23.06
C VAL A 338 1.05 -33.74 -22.96
N THR A 339 1.56 -33.32 -24.11
CA THR A 339 2.55 -32.25 -24.25
C THR A 339 2.15 -31.17 -25.25
N THR A 340 0.95 -31.28 -25.82
CA THR A 340 0.38 -30.30 -26.76
C THR A 340 -1.11 -30.11 -26.47
N VAL A 341 -1.68 -29.01 -26.94
CA VAL A 341 -3.12 -28.73 -26.82
C VAL A 341 -3.94 -29.84 -27.49
N ALA A 342 -3.54 -30.29 -28.69
CA ALA A 342 -4.22 -31.36 -29.39
C ALA A 342 -4.20 -32.69 -28.62
N ALA A 343 -3.07 -33.03 -27.98
CA ALA A 343 -2.96 -34.21 -27.13
C ALA A 343 -3.85 -34.09 -25.88
N PHE A 344 -3.95 -32.90 -25.27
CA PHE A 344 -4.84 -32.66 -24.13
C PHE A 344 -6.31 -32.84 -24.51
N VAL A 345 -6.75 -32.28 -25.64
CA VAL A 345 -8.12 -32.45 -26.14
C VAL A 345 -8.43 -33.92 -26.41
N ALA A 346 -7.53 -34.64 -27.09
CA ALA A 346 -7.69 -36.07 -27.34
C ALA A 346 -7.74 -36.88 -26.03
N TYR A 347 -6.90 -36.54 -25.04
CA TYR A 347 -6.91 -37.17 -23.72
C TYR A 347 -8.24 -36.96 -23.00
N MET A 348 -8.76 -35.73 -22.96
CA MET A 348 -10.06 -35.46 -22.33
C MET A 348 -11.20 -36.22 -23.03
N GLN A 349 -11.21 -36.27 -24.37
CA GLN A 349 -12.22 -37.03 -25.11
C GLN A 349 -12.15 -38.54 -24.79
N ALA A 350 -10.94 -39.10 -24.73
CA ALA A 350 -10.74 -40.51 -24.42
C ALA A 350 -11.06 -40.86 -22.95
N ASN A 351 -11.00 -39.88 -22.03
CA ASN A 351 -11.17 -40.10 -20.60
C ASN A 351 -12.39 -39.37 -20.02
N ALA A 352 -13.45 -39.19 -20.82
CA ALA A 352 -14.73 -38.60 -20.39
C ALA A 352 -14.59 -37.26 -19.64
N GLY A 353 -13.69 -36.40 -20.08
CA GLY A 353 -13.41 -35.09 -19.46
C GLY A 353 -12.47 -35.13 -18.26
N SER A 354 -11.87 -36.28 -17.94
CA SER A 354 -10.88 -36.38 -16.86
C SER A 354 -9.65 -35.52 -17.16
N LEU A 355 -9.17 -34.83 -16.14
CA LEU A 355 -7.98 -33.99 -16.22
C LEU A 355 -6.69 -34.80 -15.97
N CYS A 356 -5.57 -34.20 -16.33
CA CYS A 356 -4.25 -34.55 -15.86
C CYS A 356 -3.65 -33.34 -15.12
N ARG A 357 -2.61 -33.56 -14.30
CA ARG A 357 -1.89 -32.46 -13.62
C ARG A 357 -0.68 -32.03 -14.43
N PHE A 358 -0.42 -30.73 -14.51
CA PHE A 358 0.77 -30.20 -15.17
C PHE A 358 1.94 -30.11 -14.18
N ASP A 359 3.14 -30.39 -14.70
CA ASP A 359 4.40 -30.06 -14.01
C ASP A 359 4.57 -28.54 -13.93
N VAL A 360 5.55 -28.08 -13.16
CA VAL A 360 5.78 -26.65 -12.89
C VAL A 360 6.90 -26.04 -13.73
N ASP A 361 7.43 -26.78 -14.71
CA ASP A 361 8.39 -26.27 -15.69
C ASP A 361 7.73 -25.30 -16.71
N PRO A 362 8.51 -24.49 -17.43
CA PRO A 362 7.94 -23.46 -18.31
C PRO A 362 7.02 -23.99 -19.43
N ASP A 363 7.30 -25.18 -19.96
CA ASP A 363 6.47 -25.77 -21.02
C ASP A 363 5.13 -26.24 -20.44
N SER A 364 5.18 -26.93 -19.31
CA SER A 364 3.99 -27.48 -18.65
C SER A 364 3.08 -26.38 -18.11
N ILE A 365 3.63 -25.31 -17.52
CA ILE A 365 2.85 -24.16 -17.06
C ILE A 365 2.19 -23.45 -18.24
N GLN A 366 2.92 -23.16 -19.33
CA GLN A 366 2.30 -22.51 -20.49
C GLN A 366 1.21 -23.39 -21.11
N LEU A 367 1.46 -24.69 -21.25
CA LEU A 367 0.46 -25.62 -21.76
C LEU A 367 -0.79 -25.65 -20.87
N SER A 368 -0.64 -25.56 -19.55
CA SER A 368 -1.77 -25.51 -18.62
C SER A 368 -2.71 -24.30 -18.84
N LEU A 369 -2.16 -23.21 -19.40
CA LEU A 369 -2.92 -22.03 -19.79
C LEU A 369 -3.52 -22.20 -21.19
N ASP A 370 -2.70 -22.65 -22.16
CA ASP A 370 -3.10 -22.78 -23.56
C ASP A 370 -4.30 -23.71 -23.75
N VAL A 371 -4.37 -24.80 -22.96
CA VAL A 371 -5.49 -25.77 -23.05
C VAL A 371 -6.81 -25.18 -22.57
N ARG A 372 -6.81 -24.08 -21.83
CA ARG A 372 -8.04 -23.52 -21.23
C ARG A 372 -9.05 -23.03 -22.26
N ALA A 373 -8.59 -22.60 -23.43
CA ALA A 373 -9.47 -22.26 -24.56
C ALA A 373 -10.25 -23.46 -25.12
N HIS A 374 -9.87 -24.68 -24.74
CA HIS A 374 -10.42 -25.94 -25.24
C HIS A 374 -11.15 -26.75 -24.15
N LEU A 375 -11.34 -26.16 -22.97
CA LEU A 375 -12.18 -26.77 -21.94
C LEU A 375 -13.66 -26.73 -22.38
N PRO A 376 -14.47 -27.72 -21.99
CA PRO A 376 -15.90 -27.73 -22.31
C PRO A 376 -16.60 -26.45 -21.85
N ALA A 377 -17.38 -25.85 -22.73
CA ALA A 377 -18.17 -24.67 -22.40
C ALA A 377 -19.20 -25.00 -21.31
N GLY A 378 -19.40 -24.08 -20.36
CA GLY A 378 -20.40 -24.22 -19.29
C GLY A 378 -19.96 -25.08 -18.10
N TYR A 379 -18.66 -25.41 -17.97
CA TYR A 379 -18.15 -26.04 -16.75
C TYR A 379 -18.32 -25.10 -15.55
N PRO A 380 -18.94 -25.53 -14.44
CA PRO A 380 -19.31 -24.65 -13.33
C PRO A 380 -18.14 -24.17 -12.47
N TYR A 381 -16.94 -24.75 -12.63
CA TYR A 381 -15.75 -24.41 -11.84
C TYR A 381 -14.60 -23.96 -12.75
N PRO A 382 -14.74 -22.80 -13.43
CA PRO A 382 -13.86 -22.43 -14.54
C PRO A 382 -12.51 -21.90 -14.09
N TRP A 383 -12.26 -21.61 -12.81
CA TRP A 383 -10.93 -21.20 -12.34
C TRP A 383 -9.92 -22.32 -12.49
N ASN A 384 -8.64 -21.95 -12.62
CA ASN A 384 -7.55 -22.92 -12.58
C ASN A 384 -7.10 -23.16 -11.13
N GLU A 385 -6.34 -24.23 -10.91
CA GLU A 385 -5.92 -24.64 -9.56
C GLU A 385 -4.40 -24.83 -9.51
N ALA A 386 -3.71 -23.80 -9.03
CA ALA A 386 -2.29 -23.78 -8.70
C ALA A 386 -2.09 -24.28 -7.27
N ILE A 387 -1.37 -25.39 -7.08
CA ILE A 387 -1.13 -25.92 -5.73
C ILE A 387 0.22 -25.43 -5.23
N LEU A 388 0.20 -24.61 -4.18
CA LEU A 388 1.40 -24.20 -3.47
C LEU A 388 1.75 -25.17 -2.34
N ALA A 389 3.03 -25.28 -2.01
CA ALA A 389 3.50 -25.97 -0.82
C ALA A 389 3.01 -25.28 0.46
N LEU A 390 2.93 -26.05 1.55
CA LEU A 390 2.56 -25.54 2.86
C LEU A 390 3.66 -24.62 3.42
N TRP A 391 3.23 -23.63 4.19
CA TRP A 391 4.09 -22.85 5.07
C TRP A 391 3.62 -23.01 6.53
N PRO A 392 4.45 -22.62 7.53
CA PRO A 392 4.03 -22.65 8.92
C PRO A 392 2.78 -21.80 9.19
N GLN A 393 2.07 -22.09 10.28
CA GLN A 393 1.05 -21.17 10.80
C GLN A 393 1.71 -19.89 11.31
N ASP A 394 0.98 -18.77 11.27
CA ASP A 394 1.29 -17.53 12.00
C ASP A 394 2.61 -16.85 11.60
N VAL A 395 2.97 -16.94 10.31
CA VAL A 395 4.19 -16.31 9.74
C VAL A 395 3.89 -15.26 8.65
N PRO A 396 2.95 -14.32 8.84
CA PRO A 396 2.51 -13.38 7.79
C PRO A 396 3.60 -12.45 7.26
N LEU A 397 4.68 -12.22 8.02
CA LEU A 397 5.83 -11.41 7.61
C LEU A 397 6.91 -12.22 6.89
N GLU A 398 6.86 -13.56 6.95
CA GLU A 398 7.88 -14.42 6.34
C GLU A 398 7.48 -14.88 4.93
N ILE A 399 6.18 -14.81 4.62
CA ILE A 399 5.60 -15.19 3.34
C ILE A 399 5.29 -13.94 2.49
N GLY A 400 5.34 -14.11 1.18
CA GLY A 400 5.19 -12.99 0.24
C GLY A 400 3.75 -12.59 -0.05
N ILE A 401 2.97 -12.13 0.94
CA ILE A 401 1.67 -11.49 0.68
C ILE A 401 1.91 -10.09 0.10
N GLU A 402 1.17 -9.74 -0.95
CA GLU A 402 1.27 -8.45 -1.64
C GLU A 402 0.04 -7.56 -1.43
N ALA A 403 -1.15 -8.17 -1.34
CA ALA A 403 -2.40 -7.47 -1.08
C ALA A 403 -3.45 -8.44 -0.53
N PHE A 404 -4.44 -7.87 0.14
CA PHE A 404 -5.75 -8.51 0.31
C PHE A 404 -6.69 -8.06 -0.80
N PHE A 405 -7.71 -8.84 -1.11
CA PHE A 405 -8.68 -8.45 -2.13
C PHE A 405 -10.11 -8.74 -1.77
N TYR A 406 -11.00 -8.04 -2.47
CA TYR A 406 -12.42 -8.27 -2.50
C TYR A 406 -12.95 -8.29 -3.95
N MET A 407 -14.13 -8.88 -4.13
CA MET A 407 -14.87 -8.89 -5.39
C MET A 407 -16.30 -8.39 -5.16
N ASP A 408 -17.01 -8.09 -6.25
CA ASP A 408 -18.44 -7.73 -6.25
C ASP A 408 -18.85 -6.55 -5.33
N GLY A 409 -17.89 -5.69 -4.99
CA GLY A 409 -18.12 -4.53 -4.12
C GLY A 409 -18.14 -4.86 -2.61
N ASP A 410 -17.96 -6.13 -2.23
CA ASP A 410 -18.07 -6.59 -0.84
C ASP A 410 -16.70 -6.66 -0.14
N ALA A 411 -16.28 -5.54 0.44
CA ALA A 411 -14.98 -5.44 1.11
C ALA A 411 -14.99 -5.87 2.59
N GLY A 412 -16.11 -6.31 3.16
CA GLY A 412 -16.24 -6.57 4.60
C GLY A 412 -15.19 -7.56 5.12
N GLY A 413 -15.05 -8.71 4.43
CA GLY A 413 -14.04 -9.70 4.75
C GLY A 413 -12.62 -9.18 4.57
N ALA A 414 -12.30 -8.55 3.44
CA ALA A 414 -10.96 -8.00 3.20
C ALA A 414 -10.57 -6.93 4.24
N GLN A 415 -11.52 -6.11 4.70
CA GLN A 415 -11.34 -5.13 5.75
C GLN A 415 -11.06 -5.78 7.11
N PHE A 416 -11.70 -6.91 7.42
CA PHE A 416 -11.37 -7.71 8.60
C PHE A 416 -9.92 -8.19 8.54
N VAL A 417 -9.54 -8.83 7.43
CA VAL A 417 -8.19 -9.38 7.26
C VAL A 417 -7.11 -8.29 7.30
N GLN A 418 -7.37 -7.12 6.72
CA GLN A 418 -6.45 -5.98 6.81
C GLN A 418 -6.23 -5.51 8.26
N ARG A 419 -7.30 -5.41 9.05
CA ARG A 419 -7.20 -4.99 10.46
C ARG A 419 -6.53 -6.06 11.32
N ASP A 420 -6.79 -7.33 11.04
CA ASP A 420 -6.15 -8.46 11.71
C ASP A 420 -4.63 -8.46 11.42
N TYR A 421 -4.25 -8.31 10.16
CA TYR A 421 -2.85 -8.19 9.75
C TYR A 421 -2.16 -6.99 10.40
N MET A 422 -2.80 -5.81 10.40
CA MET A 422 -2.27 -4.60 11.06
C MET A 422 -2.10 -4.82 12.57
N ALA A 423 -3.09 -5.42 13.24
CA ALA A 423 -3.02 -5.68 14.68
C ALA A 423 -1.89 -6.66 15.05
N LEU A 424 -1.67 -7.69 14.22
CA LEU A 424 -0.64 -8.70 14.46
C LEU A 424 0.77 -8.19 14.10
N THR A 425 0.91 -7.43 13.02
CA THR A 425 2.22 -7.13 12.43
C THR A 425 2.66 -5.67 12.57
N GLY A 426 1.73 -4.75 12.83
CA GLY A 426 1.95 -3.31 12.75
C GLY A 426 2.23 -2.80 11.32
N ARG A 427 1.97 -3.62 10.29
CA ARG A 427 2.21 -3.29 8.88
C ARG A 427 0.92 -3.04 8.14
N PHE A 428 0.97 -2.07 7.22
CA PHE A 428 -0.10 -1.84 6.26
C PHE A 428 -0.03 -2.85 5.11
N MET A 429 -1.20 -3.35 4.71
CA MET A 429 -1.38 -4.21 3.56
C MET A 429 -2.58 -3.67 2.76
N PRO A 430 -2.43 -3.29 1.48
CA PRO A 430 -3.52 -2.72 0.71
C PRO A 430 -4.61 -3.76 0.43
N ILE A 431 -5.86 -3.31 0.45
CA ILE A 431 -6.99 -4.03 -0.10
C ILE A 431 -7.22 -3.58 -1.55
N VAL A 432 -7.34 -4.52 -2.47
CA VAL A 432 -7.60 -4.26 -3.89
C VAL A 432 -8.95 -4.84 -4.32
N SER A 433 -9.64 -4.14 -5.21
CA SER A 433 -10.81 -4.69 -5.91
C SER A 433 -10.34 -5.56 -7.07
N VAL A 434 -10.93 -6.73 -7.22
CA VAL A 434 -10.66 -7.67 -8.32
C VAL A 434 -11.91 -7.85 -9.16
N ASP A 435 -11.79 -7.51 -10.45
CA ASP A 435 -12.78 -7.80 -11.49
C ASP A 435 -12.11 -8.61 -12.60
N LEU A 436 -12.43 -9.90 -12.70
CA LEU A 436 -11.87 -10.80 -13.71
C LEU A 436 -12.55 -10.68 -15.09
N LYS A 437 -13.61 -9.86 -15.20
CA LYS A 437 -14.31 -9.53 -16.45
C LYS A 437 -14.44 -8.00 -16.62
N PRO A 438 -13.34 -7.24 -16.52
CA PRO A 438 -13.43 -5.79 -16.47
C PRO A 438 -13.83 -5.23 -17.82
N ALA A 439 -14.82 -4.33 -17.82
CA ALA A 439 -15.27 -3.65 -19.04
C ALA A 439 -14.18 -2.73 -19.63
N ASP A 440 -13.28 -2.21 -18.79
CA ASP A 440 -12.17 -1.31 -19.15
C ASP A 440 -10.82 -2.02 -19.29
N GLY A 441 -10.77 -3.34 -19.14
CA GLY A 441 -9.55 -4.13 -19.23
C GLY A 441 -8.65 -4.07 -17.98
N ILE A 442 -9.05 -3.37 -16.92
CA ILE A 442 -8.27 -3.22 -15.68
C ILE A 442 -8.83 -4.16 -14.61
N VAL A 443 -8.07 -5.21 -14.27
CA VAL A 443 -8.52 -6.27 -13.35
C VAL A 443 -8.40 -5.84 -11.89
N PHE A 444 -7.29 -5.20 -11.53
CA PHE A 444 -6.98 -4.82 -10.15
C PHE A 444 -7.15 -3.31 -9.99
N LYS A 445 -8.00 -2.88 -9.05
CA LYS A 445 -8.27 -1.47 -8.79
C LYS A 445 -8.06 -1.15 -7.32
N TYR A 446 -7.55 0.04 -7.05
CA TYR A 446 -7.31 0.52 -5.69
C TYR A 446 -8.22 1.71 -5.39
N ASP A 447 -8.88 1.66 -4.24
CA ASP A 447 -9.67 2.75 -3.70
C ASP A 447 -9.27 2.98 -2.23
N PRO A 448 -8.65 4.13 -1.90
CA PRO A 448 -8.30 4.49 -0.53
C PRO A 448 -9.50 4.53 0.45
N THR A 449 -10.73 4.72 -0.07
CA THR A 449 -11.94 4.75 0.76
C THR A 449 -12.38 3.36 1.22
N MET A 450 -11.95 2.32 0.51
CA MET A 450 -12.26 0.92 0.84
C MET A 450 -11.33 0.33 1.90
N GLN A 451 -10.27 1.04 2.28
CA GLN A 451 -9.34 0.62 3.33
C GLN A 451 -9.93 0.83 4.73
N SER A 452 -9.72 -0.13 5.63
CA SER A 452 -10.17 -0.09 7.02
C SER A 452 -8.99 0.23 7.95
N LEU A 453 -8.83 1.53 8.21
CA LEU A 453 -7.69 2.11 8.93
C LEU A 453 -7.97 2.35 10.42
N SER A 454 -8.99 1.69 10.97
CA SER A 454 -9.40 1.90 12.37
C SER A 454 -8.27 1.48 13.33
N PRO A 455 -7.98 2.30 14.36
CA PRO A 455 -7.06 1.92 15.44
C PRO A 455 -7.57 0.74 16.29
N SER A 456 -8.88 0.49 16.30
CA SER A 456 -9.42 -0.70 16.95
C SER A 456 -9.06 -1.98 16.17
N GLY A 457 -8.86 -3.10 16.85
CA GLY A 457 -8.57 -4.40 16.21
C GLY A 457 -9.77 -4.97 15.43
N ALA A 458 -9.56 -5.99 14.60
CA ALA A 458 -10.57 -6.55 13.69
C ALA A 458 -11.91 -6.91 14.37
N ASP A 459 -11.88 -7.33 15.65
CA ASP A 459 -13.05 -7.65 16.48
C ASP A 459 -14.06 -6.50 16.64
N ALA A 460 -13.63 -5.25 16.42
CA ALA A 460 -14.52 -4.09 16.48
C ALA A 460 -15.21 -3.81 15.13
N LEU A 461 -15.00 -4.60 14.08
CA LEU A 461 -15.94 -4.65 12.96
C LEU A 461 -17.25 -5.27 13.46
N PRO A 462 -18.42 -4.82 12.96
CA PRO A 462 -19.66 -5.56 13.18
C PRO A 462 -19.44 -7.03 12.82
N PRO A 463 -19.97 -7.99 13.59
CA PRO A 463 -19.90 -9.39 13.22
C PRO A 463 -20.50 -9.54 11.83
N VAL A 464 -19.67 -9.79 10.83
CA VAL A 464 -20.17 -10.07 9.48
C VAL A 464 -20.30 -11.59 9.40
N PRO A 465 -21.52 -12.12 9.22
CA PRO A 465 -21.71 -13.56 9.22
C PRO A 465 -20.87 -14.19 8.09
N MET A 466 -19.96 -15.10 8.46
CA MET A 466 -19.34 -16.01 7.52
C MET A 466 -19.78 -17.42 7.87
N ASN A 467 -20.36 -18.14 6.92
CA ASN A 467 -20.75 -19.53 7.14
C ASN A 467 -19.47 -20.39 7.12
N PRO A 468 -19.22 -21.22 8.14
CA PRO A 468 -18.02 -22.07 8.18
C PRO A 468 -17.85 -22.98 6.96
N ARG A 469 -18.94 -23.32 6.26
CA ARG A 469 -18.88 -24.10 5.00
C ARG A 469 -18.35 -23.30 3.81
N ASP A 470 -18.33 -21.98 3.92
CA ASP A 470 -17.87 -21.08 2.87
C ASP A 470 -16.36 -20.84 2.99
N ILE A 471 -15.70 -21.31 4.08
CA ILE A 471 -14.23 -21.33 4.20
C ILE A 471 -13.66 -22.23 3.11
N PRO A 472 -12.87 -21.71 2.16
CA PRO A 472 -12.27 -22.54 1.11
C PRO A 472 -11.22 -23.49 1.70
N GLU A 473 -11.45 -24.81 1.62
CA GLU A 473 -10.57 -25.86 2.17
C GLU A 473 -9.34 -26.18 1.31
#